data_AF-A0A7V4MQB1-F1
#
_entry.id   AF-A0A7V4MQB1-F1
#
_cell.length_a   1.000
_cell.length_b   1.000
_cell.length_c   1.000
_cell.angle_alpha   90.00
_cell.angle_beta   90.00
_cell.angle_gamma   90.00
#
_symmetry.space_group_name_H-M   'P 1'
#
loop_
_entity.id
_entity.type
_entity.pdbx_description
1 polymer ?
#
loop_
_entity_poly.entity_id
_entity_poly.type
_entity_poly.pdbx_seq_one_letter_code
_entity_poly.pdbx_strand_id
1 'polypeptide(L)'
;MQDTTSPRTHLRISASSALALLVSAAYIGLWTFAPRIRTESLVPVLATTVLSLALIIWLPAQYAHGSRRVRTLLAHALLAGLLIVPLRLGLVMGRPVVPWSWILAVPGLADLIFVWFAATLGCLLSLLLRSANLIPPVAVVLALVDIWTVQFGGPVQRIMESESPVAESVVQAMTVQLPAPTHGASPFPPSSIVGFADFLFVAFFIHAVMRLADGLARYRKTLTVLILVLCAYILLQRILDPPPALPALVPMAAVMIGMHWRAFHYERSEKLALLYASILIAVLGAAWWFFVWRPSRTARPQERAAAVHPACMAHAAESPGPFSGA
;
A
#
# COMPACT_ATOMS: atom_id res chain seq x y z
N MET A 1 9.18 15.79 61.46
CA MET A 1 9.07 16.67 60.28
C MET A 1 9.11 15.76 59.06
N GLN A 2 7.94 15.33 58.57
CA GLN A 2 7.83 14.40 57.44
C GLN A 2 7.57 15.22 56.17
N ASP A 3 8.50 15.14 55.23
CA ASP A 3 8.46 15.85 53.97
C ASP A 3 7.59 15.05 52.99
N THR A 4 6.30 15.41 52.91
CA THR A 4 5.32 14.82 52.00
C THR A 4 5.60 15.31 50.57
N THR A 5 6.54 14.67 49.90
CA THR A 5 6.79 14.87 48.47
C THR A 5 5.65 14.24 47.67
N SER A 6 4.66 15.06 47.33
CA SER A 6 3.55 14.70 46.45
C SER A 6 4.09 14.21 45.09
N PRO A 7 3.72 12.98 44.65
CA PRO A 7 4.08 12.50 43.32
C PRO A 7 3.21 13.23 42.30
N ARG A 8 3.65 14.40 41.85
CA ARG A 8 3.08 15.08 40.69
C ARG A 8 3.50 14.33 39.43
N THR A 9 2.84 13.21 39.16
CA THR A 9 2.78 12.57 37.84
C THR A 9 2.00 13.48 36.89
N HIS A 10 2.60 14.60 36.51
CA HIS A 10 2.10 15.36 35.36
C HIS A 10 2.24 14.46 34.14
N LEU A 11 1.10 14.09 33.54
CA LEU A 11 0.97 13.52 32.20
C LEU A 11 1.66 14.46 31.20
N ARG A 12 2.99 14.34 31.08
CA ARG A 12 3.74 14.97 29.99
C ARG A 12 3.41 14.17 28.74
N ILE A 13 2.36 14.59 28.04
CA ILE A 13 2.13 14.17 26.66
C ILE A 13 3.43 14.46 25.91
N SER A 14 4.10 13.41 25.44
CA SER A 14 5.30 13.57 24.62
C SER A 14 4.93 14.42 23.40
N ALA A 15 5.78 15.37 23.03
CA ALA A 15 5.57 16.21 21.85
C ALA A 15 5.30 15.37 20.57
N SER A 16 5.85 14.15 20.49
CA SER A 16 5.57 13.21 19.40
C SER A 16 4.13 12.71 19.38
N SER A 17 3.55 12.44 20.55
CA SER A 17 2.16 11.96 20.67
C SER A 17 1.18 13.08 20.32
N ALA A 18 1.46 14.30 20.78
CA ALA A 18 0.67 15.48 20.39
C ALA A 18 0.71 15.71 18.87
N LEU A 19 1.88 15.58 18.25
CA LEU A 19 2.02 15.72 16.80
C LEU A 19 1.28 14.61 16.03
N ALA A 20 1.36 13.36 16.48
CA ALA A 20 0.62 12.24 15.87
C ALA A 20 -0.90 12.47 15.93
N LEU A 21 -1.41 12.96 17.07
CA LEU A 21 -2.82 13.32 17.22
C LEU A 21 -3.22 14.48 16.32
N LEU A 22 -2.37 15.50 16.19
CA LEU A 22 -2.62 16.64 15.30
C LEU A 22 -2.68 16.19 13.83
N VAL A 23 -1.73 15.36 13.38
CA VAL A 23 -1.73 14.82 12.01
C VAL A 23 -2.96 13.93 11.77
N SER A 24 -3.35 13.12 12.76
CA SER A 24 -4.57 12.30 12.69
C SER A 24 -5.82 13.17 12.57
N ALA A 25 -5.92 14.23 13.38
CA ALA A 25 -7.03 15.17 13.32
C ALA A 25 -7.09 15.92 11.99
N ALA A 26 -5.93 16.32 11.46
CA ALA A 26 -5.83 16.93 10.13
C ALA A 26 -6.28 15.97 9.02
N TYR A 27 -5.94 14.68 9.11
CA TYR A 27 -6.38 13.66 8.17
C TYR A 27 -7.90 13.42 8.21
N ILE A 28 -8.50 13.31 9.41
CA ILE A 28 -9.96 13.21 9.57
C ILE A 28 -10.66 14.49 9.09
N GLY A 29 -10.08 15.65 9.39
CA GLY A 29 -10.55 16.94 8.88
C GLY A 29 -10.58 16.94 7.36
N LEU A 30 -9.49 16.51 6.71
CA LEU A 30 -9.40 16.41 5.26
C LEU A 30 -10.47 15.47 4.68
N TRP A 31 -10.73 14.33 5.32
CA TRP A 31 -11.84 13.43 4.97
C TRP A 31 -13.22 14.08 5.06
N THR A 32 -13.40 15.00 6.00
CA THR A 32 -14.67 15.72 6.18
C THR A 32 -14.83 16.85 5.17
N PHE A 33 -13.74 17.53 4.81
CA PHE A 33 -13.76 18.70 3.93
C PHE A 33 -13.58 18.39 2.45
N ALA A 34 -12.71 17.45 2.08
CA ALA A 34 -12.39 17.19 0.67
C ALA A 34 -13.64 16.82 -0.15
N PRO A 35 -14.53 15.90 0.27
CA PRO A 35 -15.73 15.56 -0.49
C PRO A 35 -16.72 16.74 -0.63
N ARG A 36 -16.61 17.79 0.19
CA ARG A 36 -17.47 18.98 0.08
C ARG A 36 -17.01 19.94 -1.00
N ILE A 37 -15.77 19.80 -1.47
CA ILE A 37 -15.22 20.60 -2.56
C ILE A 37 -15.71 19.97 -3.86
N ARG A 38 -16.63 20.67 -4.54
CA ARG A 38 -17.03 20.33 -5.91
C ARG A 38 -16.17 21.14 -6.87
N THR A 39 -15.37 20.46 -7.68
CA THR A 39 -14.42 21.13 -8.58
C THR A 39 -14.25 20.33 -9.86
N GLU A 40 -14.25 21.05 -10.97
CA GLU A 40 -13.81 20.54 -12.28
C GLU A 40 -12.33 20.85 -12.53
N SER A 41 -11.76 21.77 -11.75
CA SER A 41 -10.33 22.10 -11.84
C SER A 41 -9.47 20.95 -11.31
N LEU A 42 -8.38 20.68 -12.03
CA LEU A 42 -7.35 19.71 -11.68
C LEU A 42 -6.50 20.16 -10.47
N VAL A 43 -6.38 21.46 -10.23
CA VAL A 43 -5.50 22.01 -9.18
C VAL A 43 -5.94 21.60 -7.77
N PRO A 44 -7.20 21.77 -7.34
CA PRO A 44 -7.62 21.34 -6.00
C PRO A 44 -7.51 19.82 -5.79
N VAL A 45 -7.62 19.04 -6.86
CA VAL A 45 -7.56 17.58 -6.84
C VAL A 45 -6.12 17.13 -6.61
N LEU A 46 -5.17 17.73 -7.34
CA LEU A 46 -3.75 17.52 -7.07
C LEU A 46 -3.37 17.99 -5.68
N ALA A 47 -3.84 19.16 -5.25
CA ALA A 47 -3.51 19.71 -3.93
C ALA A 47 -4.03 18.83 -2.80
N THR A 48 -5.28 18.36 -2.88
CA THR A 48 -5.86 17.44 -1.89
C THR A 48 -5.19 16.07 -1.92
N THR A 49 -4.81 15.55 -3.10
CA THR A 49 -4.07 14.28 -3.23
C THR A 49 -2.69 14.38 -2.59
N VAL A 50 -1.93 15.44 -2.90
CA VAL A 50 -0.59 15.69 -2.34
C VAL A 50 -0.67 15.89 -0.83
N LEU A 51 -1.65 16.65 -0.35
CA LEU A 51 -1.86 16.86 1.09
C LEU A 51 -2.24 15.55 1.80
N SER A 52 -3.15 14.77 1.21
CA SER A 52 -3.56 13.46 1.75
C SER A 52 -2.38 12.51 1.84
N LEU A 53 -1.58 12.44 0.77
CA LEU A 53 -0.39 11.61 0.71
C LEU A 53 0.66 12.05 1.75
N ALA A 54 0.90 13.35 1.87
CA ALA A 54 1.83 13.88 2.87
C ALA A 54 1.38 13.52 4.29
N LEU A 55 0.09 13.70 4.62
CA LEU A 55 -0.46 13.35 5.93
C LEU A 55 -0.38 11.84 6.20
N ILE A 56 -0.71 11.00 5.21
CA ILE A 56 -0.75 9.56 5.37
C ILE A 56 0.64 8.90 5.42
N ILE A 57 1.68 9.54 4.86
CA ILE A 57 3.09 9.13 5.05
C ILE A 57 3.61 9.65 6.39
N TRP A 58 3.24 10.87 6.77
CA TRP A 58 3.67 11.48 8.02
C TRP A 58 3.17 10.68 9.23
N LEU A 59 1.92 10.24 9.20
CA LEU A 59 1.29 9.50 10.29
C LEU A 59 2.06 8.22 10.73
N PRO A 60 2.34 7.23 9.86
CA PRO A 60 3.10 6.04 10.21
C PRO A 60 4.52 6.38 10.68
N ALA A 61 5.13 7.44 10.12
CA ALA A 61 6.44 7.91 10.55
C ALA A 61 6.42 8.44 12.00
N GLN A 62 5.36 9.13 12.43
CA GLN A 62 5.23 9.60 13.82
C GLN A 62 4.97 8.45 14.79
N TYR A 63 4.19 7.45 14.40
CA TYR A 63 4.01 6.24 15.19
C TYR A 63 5.33 5.48 15.39
N ALA A 64 6.10 5.32 14.32
CA ALA A 64 7.46 4.77 14.37
C ALA A 64 8.36 5.58 15.31
N HIS A 65 8.28 6.91 15.25
CA HIS A 65 9.10 7.76 16.10
C HIS A 65 8.79 7.61 17.60
N GLY A 66 7.50 7.50 17.96
CA GLY A 66 7.05 7.47 19.36
C GLY A 66 7.24 6.13 20.08
N SER A 67 7.36 5.02 19.36
CA SER A 67 7.20 3.68 19.95
C SER A 67 8.48 2.85 19.89
N ARG A 68 9.31 2.89 20.94
CA ARG A 68 10.57 2.11 21.00
C ARG A 68 10.46 0.79 21.77
N ARG A 69 9.46 0.65 22.65
CA ARG A 69 9.34 -0.53 23.51
C ARG A 69 8.54 -1.62 22.80
N VAL A 70 9.07 -2.84 22.75
CA VAL A 70 8.40 -3.97 22.10
C VAL A 70 7.02 -4.23 22.71
N ARG A 71 6.91 -4.18 24.04
CA ARG A 71 5.62 -4.37 24.75
C ARG A 71 4.57 -3.33 24.33
N THR A 72 4.97 -2.07 24.13
CA THR A 72 4.03 -1.04 23.69
C THR A 72 3.64 -1.27 22.24
N LEU A 73 4.59 -1.60 21.35
CA LEU A 73 4.28 -1.92 19.95
C LEU A 73 3.31 -3.10 19.82
N LEU A 74 3.53 -4.18 20.58
CA LEU A 74 2.63 -5.33 20.61
C LEU A 74 1.23 -4.94 21.12
N ALA A 75 1.14 -4.16 22.19
CA ALA A 75 -0.15 -3.69 22.69
C ALA A 75 -0.90 -2.83 21.66
N HIS A 76 -0.20 -1.92 20.95
CA HIS A 76 -0.82 -1.11 19.90
C HIS A 76 -1.24 -1.97 18.70
N ALA A 77 -0.41 -2.94 18.28
CA ALA A 77 -0.73 -3.85 17.18
C ALA A 77 -1.95 -4.73 17.51
N LEU A 78 -2.03 -5.26 18.73
CA LEU A 78 -3.17 -6.04 19.19
C LEU A 78 -4.44 -5.19 19.28
N LEU A 79 -4.34 -3.98 19.84
CA LEU A 79 -5.48 -3.07 19.96
C LEU A 79 -5.98 -2.63 18.58
N ALA A 80 -5.09 -2.15 17.70
CA ALA A 80 -5.46 -1.73 16.36
C ALA A 80 -5.99 -2.92 15.53
N GLY A 81 -5.36 -4.09 15.65
CA GLY A 81 -5.78 -5.33 15.00
C GLY A 81 -7.16 -5.80 15.44
N LEU A 82 -7.44 -5.77 16.74
CA LEU A 82 -8.74 -6.12 17.31
C LEU A 82 -9.86 -5.20 16.81
N LEU A 83 -9.54 -3.93 16.53
CA LEU A 83 -10.50 -2.97 15.98
C LEU A 83 -10.71 -3.14 14.48
N ILE A 84 -9.63 -3.30 13.69
CA ILE A 84 -9.70 -3.20 12.23
C ILE A 84 -9.88 -4.53 11.51
N VAL A 85 -9.33 -5.63 12.03
CA VAL A 85 -9.39 -6.94 11.35
C VAL A 85 -10.82 -7.46 11.29
N PRO A 86 -11.62 -7.47 12.39
CA PRO A 86 -13.01 -7.88 12.32
C PRO A 86 -13.82 -6.98 11.38
N LEU A 87 -13.56 -5.67 11.40
CA LEU A 87 -14.23 -4.69 10.55
C LEU A 87 -14.00 -4.99 9.06
N ARG A 88 -12.73 -5.15 8.65
CA ARG A 88 -12.36 -5.45 7.25
C ARG A 88 -12.84 -6.83 6.82
N LEU A 89 -12.75 -7.84 7.69
CA LEU A 89 -13.23 -9.18 7.40
C LEU A 89 -14.76 -9.22 7.21
N GLY A 90 -15.50 -8.47 8.02
CA GLY A 90 -16.95 -8.31 7.85
C GLY A 90 -17.33 -7.65 6.53
N LEU A 91 -16.57 -6.62 6.10
CA LEU A 91 -16.75 -6.01 4.78
C LEU A 91 -16.52 -7.00 3.64
N VAL A 92 -15.45 -7.81 3.72
CA VAL A 92 -15.18 -8.89 2.73
C VAL A 92 -16.30 -9.92 2.69
N MET A 93 -16.87 -10.26 3.85
CA MET A 93 -17.96 -11.24 3.95
C MET A 93 -19.35 -10.65 3.67
N GLY A 94 -19.47 -9.34 3.45
CA GLY A 94 -20.77 -8.66 3.32
C GLY A 94 -21.62 -8.73 4.60
N ARG A 95 -21.00 -8.84 5.79
CA ARG A 95 -21.69 -8.98 7.07
C ARG A 95 -21.46 -7.75 7.96
N PRO A 96 -22.52 -7.18 8.57
CA PRO A 96 -22.36 -6.08 9.51
C PRO A 96 -21.65 -6.56 10.78
N VAL A 97 -20.62 -5.82 11.21
CA VAL A 97 -19.83 -6.15 12.41
C VAL A 97 -20.32 -5.28 13.57
N VAL A 98 -21.34 -5.78 14.27
CA VAL A 98 -22.26 -4.96 15.07
C VAL A 98 -21.65 -4.20 16.26
N PRO A 99 -20.53 -4.59 16.91
CA PRO A 99 -19.93 -3.69 17.90
C PRO A 99 -18.92 -2.68 17.33
N TRP A 100 -18.52 -2.77 16.05
CA TRP A 100 -17.53 -1.87 15.42
C TRP A 100 -18.12 -0.93 14.38
N SER A 101 -19.43 -0.96 14.13
CA SER A 101 -20.09 -0.10 13.14
C SER A 101 -19.93 1.40 13.43
N TRP A 102 -19.78 1.79 14.69
CA TRP A 102 -19.53 3.19 15.09
C TRP A 102 -18.21 3.74 14.51
N ILE A 103 -17.22 2.89 14.20
CA ILE A 103 -15.96 3.31 13.57
C ILE A 103 -16.24 3.86 12.17
N LEU A 104 -17.22 3.28 11.46
CA LEU A 104 -17.64 3.72 10.13
C LEU A 104 -18.47 5.00 10.17
N ALA A 105 -18.99 5.39 11.34
CA ALA A 105 -19.76 6.64 11.47
C ALA A 105 -18.87 7.89 11.38
N VAL A 106 -17.56 7.76 11.61
CA VAL A 106 -16.59 8.86 11.48
C VAL A 106 -15.79 8.66 10.18
N PRO A 107 -15.97 9.53 9.17
CA PRO A 107 -15.24 9.42 7.91
C PRO A 107 -13.72 9.38 8.10
N GLY A 108 -13.07 8.40 7.46
CA GLY A 108 -11.62 8.21 7.54
C GLY A 108 -11.09 7.58 8.83
N LEU A 109 -11.92 7.34 9.86
CA LEU A 109 -11.45 6.75 11.12
C LEU A 109 -11.02 5.29 10.93
N ALA A 110 -11.77 4.50 10.16
CA ALA A 110 -11.39 3.12 9.84
C ALA A 110 -10.03 3.06 9.13
N ASP A 111 -9.79 3.96 8.17
CA ASP A 111 -8.53 4.06 7.44
C ASP A 111 -7.38 4.51 8.36
N LEU A 112 -7.64 5.46 9.26
CA LEU A 112 -6.65 5.88 10.26
C LEU A 112 -6.23 4.72 11.18
N ILE A 113 -7.18 3.92 11.66
CA ILE A 113 -6.89 2.73 12.48
C ILE A 113 -6.14 1.68 11.65
N PHE A 114 -6.47 1.54 10.37
CA PHE A 114 -5.77 0.63 9.46
C PHE A 114 -4.32 1.05 9.22
N VAL A 115 -4.06 2.33 8.98
CA VAL A 115 -2.70 2.88 8.87
C VAL A 115 -1.95 2.71 10.20
N TRP A 116 -2.61 2.94 11.34
CA TRP A 116 -2.02 2.70 12.65
C TRP A 116 -1.63 1.23 12.84
N PHE A 117 -2.50 0.29 12.46
CA PHE A 117 -2.21 -1.14 12.50
C PHE A 117 -1.00 -1.48 11.60
N ALA A 118 -1.03 -1.07 10.34
CA ALA A 118 0.07 -1.27 9.39
C ALA A 118 1.40 -0.71 9.93
N ALA A 119 1.37 0.50 10.49
CA ALA A 119 2.55 1.16 11.04
C ALA A 119 3.15 0.39 12.21
N THR A 120 2.30 -0.11 13.13
CA THR A 120 2.77 -0.90 14.28
C THR A 120 3.40 -2.23 13.85
N LEU A 121 2.82 -2.91 12.85
CA LEU A 121 3.43 -4.12 12.27
C LEU A 121 4.76 -3.81 11.59
N GLY A 122 4.84 -2.73 10.81
CA GLY A 122 6.09 -2.27 10.20
C GLY A 122 7.19 -2.01 11.24
N CYS A 123 6.83 -1.36 12.35
CA CYS A 123 7.74 -1.14 13.47
C CYS A 123 8.19 -2.47 14.10
N LEU A 124 7.27 -3.42 14.33
CA LEU A 124 7.60 -4.75 14.86
C LEU A 124 8.54 -5.52 13.92
N LEU A 125 8.25 -5.54 12.62
CA LEU A 125 9.09 -6.18 11.60
C LEU A 125 10.49 -5.58 11.56
N SER A 126 10.61 -4.26 11.73
CA SER A 126 11.92 -3.61 11.72
C SER A 126 12.80 -4.06 12.88
N LEU A 127 12.25 -4.60 13.98
CA LEU A 127 13.03 -5.17 15.09
C LEU A 127 13.79 -6.43 14.68
N LEU A 128 13.37 -7.12 13.61
CA LEU A 128 14.07 -8.29 13.08
C LEU A 128 15.43 -7.92 12.47
N LEU A 129 15.61 -6.66 12.04
CA LEU A 129 16.88 -6.20 11.50
C LEU A 129 17.93 -6.08 12.62
N ARG A 130 19.06 -6.76 12.49
CA ARG A 130 20.12 -6.70 13.51
C ARG A 130 21.15 -5.61 13.26
N SER A 131 21.33 -5.18 12.01
CA SER A 131 22.33 -4.19 11.60
C SER A 131 21.80 -3.26 10.50
N ALA A 132 22.36 -2.06 10.40
CA ALA A 132 22.01 -1.08 9.36
C ALA A 132 22.32 -1.61 7.95
N ASN A 133 23.37 -2.43 7.81
CA ASN A 133 23.78 -3.07 6.56
C ASN A 133 22.70 -3.99 5.97
N LEU A 134 21.71 -4.45 6.77
CA LEU A 134 20.57 -5.23 6.26
C LEU A 134 19.46 -4.37 5.67
N ILE A 135 19.46 -3.04 5.88
CA ILE A 135 18.39 -2.18 5.37
C ILE A 135 18.38 -2.15 3.83
N PRO A 136 19.51 -1.90 3.13
CA PRO A 136 19.51 -1.86 1.67
C PRO A 136 19.08 -3.15 0.96
N PRO A 137 19.61 -4.35 1.29
CA PRO A 137 19.17 -5.57 0.62
C PRO A 137 17.68 -5.84 0.86
N VAL A 138 17.19 -5.61 2.08
CA VAL A 138 15.75 -5.76 2.38
C VAL A 138 14.93 -4.75 1.58
N ALA A 139 15.38 -3.49 1.46
CA ALA A 139 14.71 -2.50 0.63
C ALA A 139 14.61 -2.90 -0.84
N VAL A 140 15.69 -3.45 -1.40
CA VAL A 140 15.70 -3.95 -2.78
C VAL A 140 14.77 -5.14 -2.94
N VAL A 141 14.82 -6.12 -2.04
CA VAL A 141 13.94 -7.31 -2.10
C VAL A 141 12.47 -6.89 -2.01
N LEU A 142 12.12 -6.01 -1.07
CA LEU A 142 10.75 -5.54 -0.92
C LEU A 142 10.28 -4.76 -2.16
N ALA A 143 11.11 -3.88 -2.72
CA ALA A 143 10.80 -3.18 -3.97
C ALA A 143 10.59 -4.16 -5.14
N LEU A 144 11.39 -5.22 -5.22
CA LEU A 144 11.23 -6.26 -6.25
C LEU A 144 9.94 -7.05 -6.07
N VAL A 145 9.60 -7.43 -4.82
CA VAL A 145 8.33 -8.10 -4.50
C VAL A 145 7.16 -7.20 -4.90
N ASP A 146 7.25 -5.90 -4.63
CA ASP A 146 6.19 -4.94 -4.96
C ASP A 146 6.02 -4.79 -6.49
N ILE A 147 7.13 -4.62 -7.23
CA ILE A 147 7.13 -4.66 -8.71
C ILE A 147 6.49 -5.94 -9.22
N TRP A 148 6.83 -7.08 -8.61
CA TRP A 148 6.30 -8.36 -9.00
C TRP A 148 4.79 -8.49 -8.74
N THR A 149 4.31 -8.05 -7.58
CA THR A 149 2.89 -8.11 -7.27
C THR A 149 2.04 -7.19 -8.15
N VAL A 150 2.59 -6.05 -8.58
CA VAL A 150 1.86 -5.03 -9.33
C VAL A 150 1.94 -5.24 -10.85
N GLN A 151 3.10 -5.56 -11.42
CA GLN A 151 3.30 -5.54 -12.89
C GLN A 151 3.32 -6.92 -13.57
N PHE A 152 3.59 -8.00 -12.82
CA PHE A 152 3.92 -9.30 -13.44
C PHE A 152 2.82 -10.38 -13.29
N GLY A 153 1.54 -9.98 -13.30
CA GLY A 153 0.43 -10.93 -13.20
C GLY A 153 0.37 -11.65 -11.86
N GLY A 154 0.90 -10.98 -10.82
CA GLY A 154 0.90 -11.47 -9.45
C GLY A 154 -0.52 -11.68 -8.92
N PRO A 155 -0.66 -12.26 -7.72
CA PRO A 155 -1.98 -12.51 -7.12
C PRO A 155 -2.88 -11.27 -7.11
N VAL A 156 -2.31 -10.08 -6.87
CA VAL A 156 -3.04 -8.80 -6.87
C VAL A 156 -3.59 -8.47 -8.25
N GLN A 157 -2.77 -8.54 -9.30
CA GLN A 157 -3.24 -8.28 -10.67
C GLN A 157 -4.31 -9.29 -11.09
N ARG A 158 -4.16 -10.58 -10.77
CA ARG A 158 -5.18 -11.60 -11.08
C ARG A 158 -6.49 -11.35 -10.33
N ILE A 159 -6.40 -10.89 -9.09
CA ILE A 159 -7.56 -10.47 -8.29
C ILE A 159 -8.21 -9.24 -8.93
N MET A 160 -7.43 -8.25 -9.36
CA MET A 160 -7.94 -7.04 -10.03
C MET A 160 -8.54 -7.31 -11.43
N GLU A 161 -8.00 -8.29 -12.16
CA GLU A 161 -8.53 -8.72 -13.46
C GLU A 161 -9.72 -9.68 -13.33
N SER A 162 -9.90 -10.30 -12.16
CA SER A 162 -11.03 -11.19 -11.94
C SER A 162 -12.31 -10.40 -11.67
N GLU A 163 -13.38 -10.72 -12.39
CA GLU A 163 -14.73 -10.18 -12.15
C GLU A 163 -15.39 -10.75 -10.88
N SER A 164 -14.61 -11.40 -10.00
CA SER A 164 -15.13 -12.01 -8.78
C SER A 164 -15.43 -10.94 -7.73
N PRO A 165 -16.66 -10.88 -7.18
CA PRO A 165 -17.01 -9.92 -6.12
C PRO A 165 -16.15 -10.10 -4.87
N VAL A 166 -15.66 -11.33 -4.62
CA VAL A 166 -14.75 -11.62 -3.51
C VAL A 166 -13.40 -10.94 -3.73
N ALA A 167 -12.89 -10.95 -4.97
CA ALA A 167 -11.61 -10.34 -5.30
C ALA A 167 -11.64 -8.82 -5.12
N GLU A 168 -12.70 -8.16 -5.58
CA GLU A 168 -12.90 -6.72 -5.38
C GLU A 168 -12.96 -6.37 -3.88
N SER A 169 -13.70 -7.15 -3.08
CA SER A 169 -13.81 -6.94 -1.64
C SER A 169 -12.47 -7.09 -0.91
N VAL A 170 -11.60 -7.99 -1.36
CA VAL A 170 -10.24 -8.18 -0.81
C VAL A 170 -9.36 -6.98 -1.14
N VAL A 171 -9.41 -6.46 -2.36
CA VAL A 171 -8.67 -5.25 -2.75
C VAL A 171 -9.13 -4.08 -1.90
N GLN A 172 -10.45 -3.86 -1.77
CA GLN A 172 -11.02 -2.81 -0.91
C GLN A 172 -10.65 -2.99 0.57
N ALA A 173 -10.50 -4.22 1.05
CA ALA A 173 -10.10 -4.48 2.43
C ALA A 173 -8.61 -4.22 2.71
N MET A 174 -7.76 -4.37 1.70
CA MET A 174 -6.30 -4.23 1.81
C MET A 174 -5.79 -2.84 1.41
N THR A 175 -6.70 -1.92 1.11
CA THR A 175 -6.35 -0.59 0.62
C THR A 175 -7.07 0.51 1.38
N VAL A 176 -6.45 1.68 1.35
CA VAL A 176 -7.00 2.92 1.89
C VAL A 176 -7.33 3.84 0.72
N GLN A 177 -8.55 4.38 0.74
CA GLN A 177 -8.94 5.42 -0.19
C GLN A 177 -8.40 6.77 0.32
N LEU A 178 -7.82 7.56 -0.57
CA LEU A 178 -7.45 8.94 -0.22
C LEU A 178 -8.66 9.86 -0.34
N PRO A 179 -8.85 10.80 0.61
CA PRO A 179 -9.95 11.75 0.52
C PRO A 179 -9.76 12.65 -0.70
N ALA A 180 -10.74 12.62 -1.60
CA ALA A 180 -10.72 13.36 -2.84
C ALA A 180 -11.96 14.26 -2.97
N PRO A 181 -11.84 15.42 -3.66
CA PRO A 181 -12.98 16.22 -4.08
C PRO A 181 -14.00 15.39 -4.86
N THR A 182 -15.29 15.70 -4.70
CA THR A 182 -16.31 15.07 -5.53
C THR A 182 -16.20 15.64 -6.93
N HIS A 183 -15.80 14.79 -7.86
CA HIS A 183 -15.84 15.09 -9.27
C HIS A 183 -17.28 15.01 -9.78
N GLY A 184 -17.68 15.98 -10.62
CA GLY A 184 -18.91 15.87 -11.42
C GLY A 184 -18.75 14.80 -12.50
N ALA A 185 -19.26 15.04 -13.71
CA ALA A 185 -19.12 14.12 -14.85
C ALA A 185 -17.68 14.00 -15.42
N SER A 186 -16.65 14.34 -14.62
CA SER A 186 -15.26 14.35 -15.06
C SER A 186 -14.71 12.92 -15.18
N PRO A 187 -13.96 12.61 -16.25
CA PRO A 187 -13.46 11.25 -16.54
C PRO A 187 -12.32 10.78 -15.62
N PHE A 188 -11.90 11.58 -14.63
CA PHE A 188 -10.83 11.20 -13.72
C PHE A 188 -11.37 10.34 -12.58
N PRO A 189 -10.95 9.06 -12.46
CA PRO A 189 -11.44 8.19 -11.41
C PRO A 189 -11.06 8.75 -10.04
N PRO A 190 -12.04 9.01 -9.16
CA PRO A 190 -11.82 9.53 -7.82
C PRO A 190 -11.31 8.39 -6.93
N SER A 191 -10.01 8.17 -6.91
CA SER A 191 -9.27 7.66 -5.74
C SER A 191 -7.89 7.20 -6.18
N SER A 192 -6.86 7.89 -5.72
CA SER A 192 -5.58 7.23 -5.57
C SER A 192 -5.73 6.25 -4.41
N ILE A 193 -5.62 4.97 -4.73
CA ILE A 193 -5.68 3.86 -3.77
C ILE A 193 -4.27 3.64 -3.25
N VAL A 194 -4.10 3.59 -1.93
CA VAL A 194 -2.81 3.30 -1.29
C VAL A 194 -2.89 1.96 -0.59
N GLY A 195 -1.90 1.10 -0.82
CA GLY A 195 -1.90 -0.26 -0.28
C GLY A 195 -1.54 -0.28 1.21
N PHE A 196 -2.04 -1.28 1.93
CA PHE A 196 -1.59 -1.60 3.29
C PHE A 196 -0.05 -1.69 3.40
N ALA A 197 0.56 -2.28 2.38
CA ALA A 197 2.00 -2.50 2.30
C ALA A 197 2.79 -1.18 2.34
N ASP A 198 2.31 -0.11 1.72
CA ASP A 198 2.99 1.19 1.69
C ASP A 198 3.18 1.74 3.11
N PHE A 199 2.11 1.72 3.94
CA PHE A 199 2.18 2.20 5.31
C PHE A 199 3.07 1.34 6.19
N LEU A 200 3.00 0.01 6.01
CA LEU A 200 3.84 -0.95 6.71
C LEU A 200 5.31 -0.68 6.39
N PHE A 201 5.66 -0.48 5.12
CA PHE A 201 7.03 -0.27 4.69
C PHE A 201 7.57 1.11 5.06
N VAL A 202 6.77 2.18 4.97
CA VAL A 202 7.15 3.50 5.49
C VAL A 202 7.51 3.40 6.97
N ALA A 203 6.64 2.80 7.78
CA ALA A 203 6.90 2.64 9.21
C ALA A 203 8.12 1.75 9.49
N PHE A 204 8.25 0.65 8.73
CA PHE A 204 9.38 -0.27 8.82
C PHE A 204 10.71 0.43 8.56
N PHE A 205 10.86 1.15 7.44
CA PHE A 205 12.12 1.82 7.09
C PHE A 205 12.43 2.96 8.03
N ILE A 206 11.44 3.80 8.36
CA ILE A 206 11.63 4.91 9.29
C ILE A 206 12.08 4.39 10.66
N HIS A 207 11.40 3.38 11.21
CA HIS A 207 11.77 2.80 12.50
C HIS A 207 13.15 2.12 12.45
N ALA A 208 13.46 1.39 11.36
CA ALA A 208 14.76 0.77 11.15
C ALA A 208 15.90 1.79 11.11
N VAL A 209 15.75 2.85 10.30
CA VAL A 209 16.74 3.93 10.17
C VAL A 209 16.95 4.66 11.48
N MET A 210 15.86 4.98 12.20
CA MET A 210 15.93 5.64 13.50
C MET A 210 16.67 4.80 14.54
N ARG A 211 16.53 3.47 14.47
CA ARG A 211 17.15 2.53 15.41
C ARG A 211 18.60 2.18 15.04
N LEU A 212 18.91 2.04 13.76
CA LEU A 212 20.15 1.41 13.29
C LEU A 212 21.13 2.37 12.60
N ALA A 213 20.65 3.44 11.95
CA ALA A 213 21.51 4.29 11.13
C ALA A 213 21.90 5.60 11.84
N ASP A 214 20.95 6.53 12.01
CA ASP A 214 21.33 7.95 12.06
C ASP A 214 20.55 8.84 13.05
N GLY A 215 19.79 8.23 13.96
CA GLY A 215 19.10 8.94 15.04
C GLY A 215 18.07 10.00 14.56
N LEU A 216 17.72 10.92 15.45
CA LEU A 216 16.52 11.76 15.33
C LEU A 216 16.68 12.98 14.41
N ALA A 217 17.92 13.47 14.22
CA ALA A 217 18.18 14.66 13.39
C ALA A 217 18.00 14.37 11.89
N ARG A 218 18.48 13.20 11.42
CA ARG A 218 18.31 12.78 10.03
C ARG A 218 16.89 12.32 9.72
N TYR A 219 16.16 11.79 10.71
CA TYR A 219 14.76 11.39 10.57
C TYR A 219 13.88 12.46 9.89
N ARG A 220 13.91 13.71 10.38
CA ARG A 220 13.09 14.78 9.81
C ARG A 220 13.41 15.03 8.33
N LYS A 221 14.71 15.04 8.01
CA LYS A 221 15.19 15.27 6.64
C LYS A 221 14.77 14.12 5.72
N THR A 222 14.92 12.87 6.16
CA THR A 222 14.49 11.68 5.43
C THR A 222 12.99 11.68 5.19
N LEU A 223 12.19 12.02 6.22
CA LEU A 223 10.74 12.12 6.09
C LEU A 223 10.32 13.21 5.09
N THR A 224 10.92 14.41 5.16
CA THR A 224 10.62 15.49 4.22
C THR A 224 10.98 15.08 2.79
N VAL A 225 12.17 14.52 2.57
CA VAL A 225 12.60 14.06 1.23
C VAL A 225 11.68 12.94 0.73
N LEU A 226 11.31 11.99 1.58
CA LEU A 226 10.41 10.90 1.22
C LEU A 226 9.04 11.44 0.78
N ILE A 227 8.43 12.34 1.55
CA ILE A 227 7.15 12.97 1.21
C ILE A 227 7.29 13.71 -0.13
N LEU A 228 8.32 14.53 -0.29
CA LEU A 228 8.52 15.30 -1.53
C LEU A 228 8.69 14.39 -2.76
N VAL A 229 9.49 13.34 -2.65
CA VAL A 229 9.73 12.38 -3.73
C VAL A 229 8.45 11.61 -4.06
N LEU A 230 7.71 11.12 -3.07
CA LEU A 230 6.45 10.39 -3.31
C LEU A 230 5.34 11.29 -3.88
N CYS A 231 5.25 12.55 -3.42
CA CYS A 231 4.34 13.53 -4.01
C CYS A 231 4.71 13.84 -5.46
N ALA A 232 5.99 14.14 -5.74
CA ALA A 232 6.46 14.39 -7.11
C ALA A 232 6.26 13.18 -8.02
N TYR A 233 6.45 11.99 -7.48
CA TYR A 233 6.25 10.73 -8.18
C TYR A 233 4.78 10.50 -8.57
N ILE A 234 3.83 10.71 -7.66
CA ILE A 234 2.39 10.62 -8.00
C ILE A 234 2.00 11.69 -9.02
N LEU A 235 2.54 12.91 -8.93
CA LEU A 235 2.32 13.94 -9.93
C LEU A 235 2.86 13.52 -11.30
N LEU A 236 4.07 12.95 -11.34
CA LEU A 236 4.68 12.46 -12.58
C LEU A 236 3.86 11.33 -13.21
N GLN A 237 3.38 10.37 -12.41
CA GLN A 237 2.50 9.30 -12.89
C GLN A 237 1.21 9.86 -13.52
N ARG A 238 0.69 10.99 -13.03
CA ARG A 238 -0.53 11.61 -13.56
C ARG A 238 -0.29 12.39 -14.87
N ILE A 239 0.93 12.84 -15.12
CA ILE A 239 1.27 13.67 -16.29
C ILE A 239 1.73 12.82 -17.48
N LEU A 240 2.35 11.66 -17.23
CA LEU A 240 2.82 10.76 -18.28
C LEU A 240 1.66 9.91 -18.83
N ASP A 241 1.53 9.88 -20.16
CA ASP A 241 0.57 9.04 -20.88
C ASP A 241 1.32 8.12 -21.87
N PRO A 242 1.27 6.78 -21.71
CA PRO A 242 0.60 6.05 -20.64
C PRO A 242 1.33 6.18 -19.28
N PRO A 243 0.59 6.15 -18.15
CA PRO A 243 1.21 6.26 -16.84
C PRO A 243 2.06 5.01 -16.58
N PRO A 244 3.35 5.16 -16.23
CA PRO A 244 4.15 4.02 -15.82
C PRO A 244 3.57 3.51 -14.48
N ALA A 245 3.02 2.29 -14.49
CA ALA A 245 2.48 1.60 -13.30
C ALA A 245 3.62 1.11 -12.39
N LEU A 246 4.50 2.03 -12.03
CA LEU A 246 5.59 1.76 -11.14
C LEU A 246 5.05 1.70 -9.70
N PRO A 247 5.58 0.81 -8.86
CA PRO A 247 5.19 0.76 -7.45
C PRO A 247 5.85 1.85 -6.61
N ALA A 248 5.13 2.37 -5.61
CA ALA A 248 5.60 3.43 -4.73
C ALA A 248 6.78 3.02 -3.83
N LEU A 249 7.00 1.72 -3.64
CA LEU A 249 8.12 1.21 -2.84
C LEU A 249 9.47 1.43 -3.52
N VAL A 250 9.51 1.52 -4.85
CA VAL A 250 10.75 1.80 -5.60
C VAL A 250 11.34 3.17 -5.24
N PRO A 251 10.63 4.31 -5.39
CA PRO A 251 11.14 5.60 -4.97
C PRO A 251 11.40 5.68 -3.46
N MET A 252 10.59 4.99 -2.64
CA MET A 252 10.84 4.92 -1.20
C MET A 252 12.18 4.23 -0.88
N ALA A 253 12.44 3.05 -1.45
CA ALA A 253 13.69 2.33 -1.26
C ALA A 253 14.89 3.17 -1.73
N ALA A 254 14.76 3.86 -2.87
CA ALA A 254 15.79 4.76 -3.39
C ALA A 254 16.10 5.91 -2.41
N VAL A 255 15.08 6.55 -1.84
CA VAL A 255 15.27 7.60 -0.82
C VAL A 255 15.95 7.05 0.42
N MET A 256 15.49 5.90 0.92
CA MET A 256 16.05 5.29 2.14
C MET A 256 17.52 4.90 1.97
N ILE A 257 17.87 4.29 0.84
CA ILE A 257 19.26 3.91 0.55
C ILE A 257 20.10 5.16 0.29
N GLY A 258 19.64 6.09 -0.55
CA GLY A 258 20.41 7.26 -0.96
C GLY A 258 20.72 8.21 0.20
N MET A 259 19.72 8.50 1.04
CA MET A 259 19.89 9.41 2.19
C MET A 259 20.79 8.84 3.28
N HIS A 260 20.84 7.51 3.41
CA HIS A 260 21.57 6.81 4.46
C HIS A 260 22.76 6.01 3.96
N TRP A 261 23.22 6.24 2.73
CA TRP A 261 24.26 5.41 2.11
C TRP A 261 25.55 5.37 2.94
N ARG A 262 25.90 6.49 3.61
CA ARG A 262 27.07 6.63 4.48
C ARG A 262 26.97 5.83 5.78
N ALA A 263 25.77 5.43 6.20
CA ALA A 263 25.60 4.60 7.39
C ALA A 263 25.97 3.14 7.13
N PHE A 264 25.97 2.71 5.85
CA PHE A 264 26.21 1.32 5.48
C PHE A 264 27.70 1.06 5.27
N HIS A 265 28.30 0.35 6.22
CA HIS A 265 29.72 0.00 6.20
C HIS A 265 29.85 -1.49 5.95
N TYR A 266 29.99 -1.87 4.68
CA TYR A 266 30.11 -3.27 4.31
C TYR A 266 31.55 -3.76 4.33
N GLU A 267 31.78 -4.86 5.04
CA GLU A 267 33.03 -5.62 4.89
C GLU A 267 33.12 -6.26 3.49
N ARG A 268 34.33 -6.62 3.06
CA ARG A 268 34.53 -7.25 1.74
C ARG A 268 33.72 -8.55 1.59
N SER A 269 33.65 -9.34 2.65
CA SER A 269 32.83 -10.55 2.77
C SER A 269 31.34 -10.25 2.59
N GLU A 270 30.83 -9.22 3.25
CA GLU A 270 29.43 -8.80 3.16
C GLU A 270 29.07 -8.28 1.76
N LYS A 271 29.97 -7.52 1.12
CA LYS A 271 29.78 -7.07 -0.27
C LYS A 271 29.64 -8.25 -1.22
N LEU A 272 30.48 -9.27 -1.06
CA LEU A 272 30.39 -10.49 -1.86
C LEU A 272 29.08 -11.23 -1.58
N ALA A 273 28.68 -11.38 -0.31
CA ALA A 273 27.41 -12.01 0.05
C ALA A 273 26.20 -11.26 -0.55
N LEU A 274 26.20 -9.93 -0.50
CA LEU A 274 25.17 -9.10 -1.14
C LEU A 274 25.14 -9.26 -2.65
N LEU A 275 26.31 -9.32 -3.28
CA LEU A 275 26.42 -9.53 -4.72
C LEU A 275 25.85 -10.90 -5.10
N TYR A 276 26.24 -11.97 -4.40
CA TYR A 276 25.72 -13.31 -4.63
C TYR A 276 24.21 -13.40 -4.37
N ALA A 277 23.71 -12.78 -3.30
CA ALA A 277 22.28 -12.72 -3.02
C ALA A 277 21.51 -11.97 -4.12
N SER A 278 22.03 -10.85 -4.61
CA SER A 278 21.43 -10.07 -5.70
C SER A 278 21.42 -10.86 -7.00
N ILE A 279 22.52 -11.54 -7.34
CA ILE A 279 22.61 -12.42 -8.51
C ILE A 279 21.61 -13.58 -8.37
N LEU A 280 21.53 -14.21 -7.21
CA LEU A 280 20.59 -15.31 -6.95
C LEU A 280 19.14 -14.85 -7.13
N ILE A 281 18.76 -13.70 -6.57
CA ILE A 281 17.42 -13.12 -6.75
C ILE A 281 17.15 -12.80 -8.22
N ALA A 282 18.12 -12.25 -8.94
CA ALA A 282 17.99 -11.97 -10.37
C ALA A 282 17.81 -13.25 -11.19
N VAL A 283 18.57 -14.32 -10.89
CA VAL A 283 18.45 -15.62 -11.54
C VAL A 283 17.11 -16.28 -11.23
N LEU A 284 16.66 -16.26 -9.98
CA LEU A 284 15.34 -16.79 -9.59
C LEU A 284 14.21 -16.00 -10.26
N GLY A 285 14.32 -14.68 -10.33
CA GLY A 285 13.38 -13.82 -11.04
C GLY A 285 13.34 -14.13 -12.54
N ALA A 286 14.50 -14.29 -13.18
CA ALA A 286 14.61 -14.63 -14.61
C ALA A 286 14.11 -16.04 -14.91
N ALA A 287 14.43 -17.03 -14.06
CA ALA A 287 13.94 -18.40 -14.20
C ALA A 287 12.42 -18.43 -14.04
N TRP A 288 11.88 -17.79 -13.01
CA TRP A 288 10.44 -17.66 -12.82
C TRP A 288 9.76 -17.01 -14.01
N TRP A 289 10.29 -15.88 -14.49
CA TRP A 289 9.83 -15.20 -15.70
C TRP A 289 9.79 -16.15 -16.90
N PHE A 290 10.87 -16.89 -17.14
CA PHE A 290 10.96 -17.82 -18.24
C PHE A 290 9.98 -19.00 -18.15
N PHE A 291 9.75 -19.55 -16.95
CA PHE A 291 8.89 -20.72 -16.75
C PHE A 291 7.41 -20.37 -16.63
N VAL A 292 7.05 -19.29 -15.94
CA VAL A 292 5.66 -18.91 -15.66
C VAL A 292 5.08 -18.05 -16.77
N TRP A 293 5.89 -17.17 -17.37
CA TRP A 293 5.42 -16.26 -18.41
C TRP A 293 5.46 -16.85 -19.81
N ARG A 294 5.95 -18.09 -19.99
CA ARG A 294 5.68 -18.84 -21.22
C ARG A 294 4.17 -19.09 -21.26
N PRO A 295 3.40 -18.31 -22.06
CA PRO A 295 1.97 -18.53 -22.15
C PRO A 295 1.84 -19.96 -22.64
N SER A 296 1.10 -20.78 -21.92
CA SER A 296 0.82 -22.13 -22.37
C SER A 296 0.18 -22.00 -23.75
N ARG A 297 0.97 -22.21 -24.82
CA ARG A 297 0.51 -22.17 -26.22
C ARG A 297 -0.58 -23.23 -26.49
N THR A 298 -0.85 -24.08 -25.50
CA THR A 298 -2.06 -24.85 -25.29
C THR A 298 -3.11 -23.92 -24.67
N ALA A 299 -3.95 -23.22 -25.42
CA ALA A 299 -5.02 -23.88 -26.13
C ALA A 299 -5.80 -22.85 -26.98
N ARG A 300 -5.81 -23.00 -28.31
CA ARG A 300 -6.97 -22.66 -29.14
C ARG A 300 -7.72 -23.96 -29.50
N PRO A 301 -8.48 -24.61 -28.60
CA PRO A 301 -9.37 -25.69 -29.01
C PRO A 301 -10.57 -25.12 -29.77
N GLN A 302 -11.00 -23.89 -29.45
CA GLN A 302 -12.16 -23.26 -30.08
C GLN A 302 -11.93 -22.89 -31.55
N GLU A 303 -10.72 -22.51 -31.97
CA GLU A 303 -10.45 -22.24 -33.38
C GLU A 303 -10.37 -23.55 -34.20
N ARG A 304 -9.93 -24.66 -33.59
CA ARG A 304 -10.02 -25.99 -34.22
C ARG A 304 -11.45 -26.53 -34.23
N ALA A 305 -12.26 -26.29 -33.21
CA ALA A 305 -13.67 -26.69 -33.21
C ALA A 305 -14.50 -25.88 -34.22
N ALA A 306 -14.23 -24.58 -34.35
CA ALA A 306 -14.86 -23.72 -35.35
C ALA A 306 -14.42 -24.06 -36.79
N ALA A 307 -13.17 -24.49 -36.99
CA ALA A 307 -12.69 -24.94 -38.31
C ALA A 307 -13.27 -26.30 -38.75
N VAL A 308 -13.80 -27.12 -37.83
CA VAL A 308 -14.38 -28.44 -38.15
C VAL A 308 -15.89 -28.37 -38.46
N HIS A 309 -16.58 -27.28 -38.08
CA HIS A 309 -18.04 -27.19 -38.19
C HIS A 309 -18.70 -26.46 -39.38
N PRO A 310 -18.02 -25.92 -40.42
CA PRO A 310 -18.73 -25.36 -41.58
C PRO A 310 -19.18 -26.42 -42.60
N ALA A 311 -18.66 -27.66 -42.55
CA ALA A 311 -18.98 -28.68 -43.56
C ALA A 311 -20.32 -29.42 -43.32
N CYS A 312 -20.90 -29.38 -42.12
CA CYS A 312 -22.08 -30.18 -41.78
C CYS A 312 -23.42 -29.42 -41.89
N MET A 313 -23.40 -28.09 -41.95
CA MET A 313 -24.61 -27.26 -42.05
C MET A 313 -25.05 -26.95 -43.50
N ALA A 314 -24.24 -27.27 -44.51
CA ALA A 314 -24.56 -27.01 -45.91
C ALA A 314 -25.61 -27.98 -46.51
N HIS A 315 -26.03 -29.03 -45.80
CA HIS A 315 -26.97 -30.03 -46.31
C HIS A 315 -28.40 -29.94 -45.76
N ALA A 316 -28.72 -29.00 -44.88
CA ALA A 316 -30.04 -28.94 -44.21
C ALA A 316 -31.01 -27.88 -44.75
N ALA A 317 -30.68 -27.16 -45.85
CA ALA A 317 -31.47 -26.03 -46.35
C ALA A 317 -32.42 -26.35 -47.53
N GLU A 318 -32.66 -27.62 -47.86
CA GLU A 318 -33.66 -28.03 -48.86
C GLU A 318 -34.75 -28.89 -48.21
N SER A 319 -35.77 -28.24 -47.63
CA SER A 319 -37.06 -28.89 -47.43
C SER A 319 -38.17 -27.89 -47.77
N PRO A 320 -38.84 -28.02 -48.93
CA PRO A 320 -39.97 -27.17 -49.30
C PRO A 320 -41.22 -27.63 -48.52
N GLY A 321 -41.66 -26.81 -47.57
CA GLY A 321 -42.92 -27.02 -46.87
C GLY A 321 -44.13 -26.76 -47.77
N PRO A 322 -45.12 -27.66 -47.84
CA PRO A 322 -46.32 -27.50 -48.65
C PRO A 322 -47.44 -26.76 -47.89
N PHE A 323 -48.16 -25.94 -48.66
CA PHE A 323 -49.59 -25.65 -48.56
C PHE A 323 -50.15 -25.08 -47.24
N SER A 324 -50.49 -23.80 -47.27
CA SER A 324 -51.60 -23.24 -46.50
C SER A 324 -52.79 -23.05 -47.44
N GLY A 325 -53.91 -23.67 -47.11
CA GLY A 325 -55.20 -23.50 -47.78
C GLY A 325 -56.30 -23.23 -46.77
N ALA A 326 -57.17 -22.29 -47.16
CA ALA A 326 -58.51 -21.93 -46.66
C ALA A 326 -58.62 -21.34 -45.23
#